data_AF-A0A4Y2GZD8-F1
#
_entry.id   AF-A0A4Y2GZD8-F1
#
_cell.length_a   1.000
_cell.length_b   1.000
_cell.length_c   1.000
_cell.angle_alpha   90.00
_cell.angle_beta   90.00
_cell.angle_gamma   90.00
#
_symmetry.space_group_name_H-M   'P 1'
#
loop_
_entity.id
_entity.type
_entity.pdbx_description
1 polymer ?
#
loop_
_entity_poly.entity_id
_entity_poly.type
_entity_poly.pdbx_seq_one_letter_code
_entity_poly.pdbx_strand_id
1 'polypeptide(L)'
;MIMDLTLLKTQRKSFRTSFTVCAKKIEDELIKEAPGLKQLSILKSQISYKFAGLETCQAEITKLILKTEGAEQAYEDFLSAEKYRDNYIELCSQIERMCLKDSSTKDFSEKRKFKLPKIELKKFDGDVKNYLTFWSQFRKIHEDSSIPNEDKFQYLLQAVVPKSKAARVVESFPATADNYPKAISQLQEHFGRNDLLVQIYVRDLLSMVMKNAATGRSKTDLPASGESRIRV
;
A
#
# COMPACT_ATOMS: atom_id res chain seq x y z
N MET A 1 -23.17 -18.58 -41.08
CA MET A 1 -22.24 -17.51 -41.53
C MET A 1 -22.93 -16.17 -41.74
N ILE A 2 -23.81 -15.97 -42.74
CA ILE A 2 -24.48 -14.65 -42.93
C ILE A 2 -25.41 -14.31 -41.74
N MET A 3 -26.17 -15.29 -41.23
CA MET A 3 -27.08 -15.10 -40.09
C MET A 3 -26.34 -14.71 -38.80
N ASP A 4 -25.17 -15.30 -38.53
CA ASP A 4 -24.34 -14.98 -37.35
C ASP A 4 -23.79 -13.55 -37.40
N LEU A 5 -23.35 -13.11 -38.59
CA LEU A 5 -22.85 -11.74 -38.77
C LEU A 5 -23.97 -10.71 -38.58
N THR A 6 -25.18 -10.99 -39.05
CA THR A 6 -26.34 -10.10 -38.82
C THR A 6 -26.73 -10.01 -37.34
N LEU A 7 -26.66 -11.12 -36.61
CA LEU A 7 -26.93 -11.16 -35.18
C LEU A 7 -25.89 -10.34 -34.41
N LEU A 8 -24.60 -10.52 -34.70
CA LEU A 8 -23.52 -9.75 -34.07
C LEU A 8 -23.60 -8.26 -34.40
N LYS A 9 -23.90 -7.89 -35.65
CA LYS A 9 -24.14 -6.48 -36.03
C LYS A 9 -25.31 -5.87 -35.25
N THR A 10 -26.35 -6.66 -34.97
CA THR A 10 -27.50 -6.25 -34.13
C THR A 10 -27.11 -6.09 -32.66
N GLN A 11 -26.35 -7.04 -32.11
CA GLN A 11 -25.85 -6.97 -30.74
C GLN A 11 -24.90 -5.77 -30.54
N ARG A 12 -23.99 -5.53 -31.48
CA ARG A 12 -23.13 -4.35 -31.51
C ARG A 12 -23.95 -3.06 -31.52
N LYS A 13 -25.04 -3.00 -32.29
CA LYS A 13 -25.95 -1.84 -32.30
C LYS A 13 -26.54 -1.59 -30.90
N SER A 14 -26.98 -2.64 -30.21
CA SER A 14 -27.48 -2.55 -28.84
C SER A 14 -26.42 -1.98 -27.87
N PHE A 15 -25.19 -2.51 -27.92
CA PHE A 15 -24.09 -1.98 -27.10
C PHE A 15 -23.73 -0.54 -27.46
N ARG A 16 -23.69 -0.17 -28.75
CA ARG A 16 -23.46 1.22 -29.20
C ARG A 16 -24.52 2.16 -28.64
N THR A 17 -25.80 1.80 -28.72
CA THR A 17 -26.89 2.61 -28.14
C THR A 17 -26.74 2.74 -26.63
N SER A 18 -26.49 1.63 -25.93
CA SER A 18 -26.31 1.64 -24.48
C SER A 18 -25.09 2.47 -24.04
N PHE A 19 -23.99 2.37 -24.78
CA PHE A 19 -22.78 3.15 -24.59
C PHE A 19 -23.08 4.64 -24.76
N THR A 20 -23.71 5.05 -25.86
CA THR A 20 -24.05 6.45 -26.12
C THR A 20 -24.98 7.03 -25.04
N VAL A 21 -25.94 6.26 -24.54
CA VAL A 21 -26.79 6.69 -23.41
C VAL A 21 -25.97 6.88 -22.13
N CYS A 22 -25.01 5.98 -21.86
CA CYS A 22 -24.14 6.11 -20.69
C CYS A 22 -23.17 7.29 -20.82
N ALA A 23 -22.60 7.49 -22.01
CA ALA A 23 -21.73 8.62 -22.34
C ALA A 23 -22.43 9.96 -22.08
N LYS A 24 -23.65 10.13 -22.60
CA LYS A 24 -24.45 11.33 -22.34
C LYS A 24 -24.69 11.58 -20.85
N LYS A 25 -24.99 10.54 -20.08
CA LYS A 25 -25.14 10.69 -18.61
C LYS A 25 -23.86 11.14 -17.92
N ILE A 26 -22.70 10.73 -18.43
CA ILE A 26 -21.40 11.18 -17.93
C ILE A 26 -21.18 12.64 -18.30
N GLU A 27 -21.39 13.01 -19.57
CA GLU A 27 -21.30 14.39 -20.05
C GLU A 27 -22.20 15.33 -19.23
N ASP A 28 -23.47 14.95 -19.03
CA ASP A 28 -24.45 15.70 -18.22
C ASP A 28 -23.99 15.85 -16.76
N GLU A 29 -23.34 14.83 -16.19
CA GLU A 29 -22.81 14.88 -14.83
C GLU A 29 -21.56 15.75 -14.73
N LEU A 30 -20.71 15.76 -15.76
CA LEU A 30 -19.47 16.55 -15.81
C LEU A 30 -19.73 18.06 -15.99
N ILE A 31 -20.86 18.44 -16.58
CA ILE A 31 -21.25 19.85 -16.78
C ILE A 31 -21.79 20.50 -15.49
N LYS A 32 -22.20 19.71 -14.49
CA LYS A 32 -22.75 20.24 -13.23
C LYS A 32 -21.72 21.06 -12.46
N GLU A 33 -22.16 22.12 -11.80
CA GLU A 33 -21.32 22.97 -10.94
C GLU A 33 -20.64 22.18 -9.80
N ALA A 34 -21.29 21.12 -9.31
CA ALA A 34 -20.76 20.18 -8.33
C ALA A 34 -21.07 18.74 -8.75
N PRO A 35 -20.21 18.10 -9.57
CA PRO A 35 -20.41 16.72 -10.01
C PRO A 35 -20.33 15.74 -8.85
N GLY A 36 -21.25 14.78 -8.81
CA GLY A 36 -21.25 13.74 -7.80
C GLY A 36 -20.14 12.72 -8.05
N LEU A 37 -19.00 12.79 -7.35
CA LEU A 37 -17.88 11.86 -7.55
C LEU A 37 -18.28 10.37 -7.47
N LYS A 38 -19.15 10.00 -6.52
CA LYS A 38 -19.67 8.63 -6.41
C LYS A 38 -20.47 8.24 -7.65
N GLN A 39 -21.27 9.16 -8.17
CA GLN A 39 -22.06 8.95 -9.38
C GLN A 39 -21.16 8.81 -10.61
N LEU A 40 -20.16 9.68 -10.78
CA LEU A 40 -19.15 9.58 -11.84
C LEU A 40 -18.39 8.25 -11.78
N SER A 41 -18.02 7.78 -10.57
CA SER A 41 -17.37 6.47 -10.40
C SER A 41 -18.29 5.31 -10.83
N ILE A 42 -19.57 5.36 -10.49
CA ILE A 42 -20.55 4.34 -10.91
C ILE A 42 -20.70 4.37 -12.44
N LEU A 43 -20.86 5.56 -13.02
CA LEU A 43 -20.99 5.73 -14.45
C LEU A 43 -19.72 5.28 -15.19
N LYS A 44 -18.52 5.50 -14.63
CA LYS A 44 -17.25 4.97 -15.15
C LYS A 44 -17.26 3.45 -15.26
N SER A 45 -17.68 2.76 -14.19
CA SER A 45 -17.80 1.30 -14.21
C SER A 45 -18.82 0.82 -15.26
N GLN A 46 -19.95 1.52 -15.37
CA GLN A 46 -21.00 1.19 -16.35
C GLN A 46 -20.54 1.37 -17.80
N ILE A 47 -19.86 2.47 -18.12
CA ILE A 47 -19.37 2.71 -19.48
C ILE A 47 -18.24 1.75 -19.84
N SER A 48 -17.36 1.41 -18.88
CA SER A 48 -16.29 0.41 -19.06
C SER A 48 -16.86 -0.97 -19.41
N TYR A 49 -17.88 -1.43 -18.67
CA TYR A 49 -18.55 -2.70 -18.97
C TYR A 49 -19.17 -2.72 -20.37
N LYS A 50 -19.86 -1.64 -20.76
CA LYS A 50 -20.49 -1.52 -22.08
C LYS A 50 -19.46 -1.48 -23.21
N PHE A 51 -18.34 -0.79 -22.98
CA PHE A 51 -17.24 -0.69 -23.94
C PHE A 51 -16.56 -2.04 -24.16
N ALA A 52 -16.27 -2.79 -23.10
CA ALA A 52 -15.72 -4.14 -23.22
C ALA A 52 -16.61 -5.09 -24.04
N GLY A 53 -17.94 -5.00 -23.84
CA GLY A 53 -18.91 -5.75 -24.66
C GLY A 53 -18.89 -5.33 -26.15
N LEU A 54 -18.69 -4.03 -26.41
CA LEU A 54 -18.57 -3.49 -27.77
C LEU A 54 -17.28 -3.93 -28.45
N GLU A 55 -16.15 -3.95 -27.75
CA GLU A 55 -14.87 -4.46 -28.26
C GLU A 55 -14.93 -5.96 -28.58
N THR A 56 -15.59 -6.74 -27.71
CA THR A 56 -15.81 -8.18 -27.94
C THR A 56 -16.62 -8.40 -29.22
N CYS A 57 -17.75 -7.72 -29.36
CA CYS A 57 -18.57 -7.80 -30.58
C CYS A 57 -17.78 -7.34 -31.81
N GLN A 58 -16.99 -6.27 -31.68
CA GLN A 58 -16.19 -5.73 -32.79
C GLN A 58 -15.14 -6.73 -33.27
N ALA A 59 -14.43 -7.40 -32.35
CA ALA A 59 -13.44 -8.41 -32.70
C ALA A 59 -14.05 -9.61 -33.44
N GLU A 60 -15.21 -10.08 -33.00
CA GLU A 60 -15.92 -11.18 -33.67
C GLU A 60 -16.43 -10.79 -35.06
N ILE A 61 -16.98 -9.58 -35.20
CA ILE A 61 -17.44 -9.04 -36.50
C ILE A 61 -16.26 -8.91 -37.46
N THR A 62 -15.14 -8.31 -37.04
CA THR A 62 -13.94 -8.19 -37.88
C THR A 62 -13.45 -9.56 -38.34
N LYS A 63 -13.41 -10.56 -37.44
CA LYS A 63 -13.03 -11.94 -37.78
C LYS A 63 -13.95 -12.58 -38.81
N LEU A 64 -15.26 -12.30 -38.77
CA LEU A 64 -16.23 -12.83 -39.74
C LEU A 64 -16.17 -12.09 -41.07
N ILE A 65 -16.09 -10.75 -41.07
CA ILE A 65 -15.98 -9.94 -42.29
C ILE A 65 -14.72 -10.34 -43.08
N LEU A 66 -13.58 -10.53 -42.40
CA LEU A 66 -12.36 -11.03 -43.05
C LEU A 66 -12.55 -12.37 -43.77
N LYS A 67 -13.45 -13.23 -43.28
CA LYS A 67 -13.75 -14.54 -43.87
C LYS A 67 -14.80 -14.49 -44.98
N THR A 68 -15.72 -13.52 -44.95
CA THR A 68 -16.90 -13.52 -45.84
C THR A 68 -16.89 -12.38 -46.87
N GLU A 69 -16.42 -11.19 -46.48
CA GLU A 69 -16.54 -9.95 -47.26
C GLU A 69 -15.17 -9.38 -47.67
N GLY A 70 -14.07 -9.81 -47.01
CA GLY A 70 -12.70 -9.44 -47.35
C GLY A 70 -12.09 -8.34 -46.47
N ALA A 71 -10.82 -8.02 -46.74
CA ALA A 71 -10.03 -7.13 -45.89
C ALA A 71 -10.47 -5.66 -45.95
N GLU A 72 -10.87 -5.18 -47.12
CA GLU A 72 -11.31 -3.80 -47.32
C GLU A 72 -12.55 -3.48 -46.48
N GLN A 73 -13.56 -4.35 -46.54
CA GLN A 73 -14.79 -4.18 -45.76
C GLN A 73 -14.55 -4.30 -44.24
N ALA A 74 -13.56 -5.11 -43.83
CA ALA A 74 -13.16 -5.25 -42.43
C ALA A 74 -12.48 -3.99 -41.90
N TYR A 75 -11.69 -3.32 -42.73
CA TYR A 75 -11.02 -2.07 -42.40
C TYR A 75 -12.01 -0.92 -42.22
N GLU A 76 -12.97 -0.77 -43.14
CA GLU A 76 -14.04 0.24 -43.04
C GLU A 76 -14.88 0.07 -41.76
N ASP A 77 -15.21 -1.19 -41.42
CA ASP A 77 -15.97 -1.48 -40.20
C ASP A 77 -15.16 -1.20 -38.93
N PHE A 78 -13.84 -1.43 -38.96
CA PHE A 78 -12.91 -1.11 -37.89
C PHE A 78 -12.83 0.41 -37.65
N LEU A 79 -12.65 1.22 -38.70
CA LEU A 79 -12.63 2.68 -38.59
C LEU A 79 -13.94 3.23 -38.01
N SER A 80 -15.08 2.66 -38.40
CA SER A 80 -16.38 3.02 -37.83
C SER A 80 -16.49 2.78 -36.31
N ALA A 81 -15.73 1.81 -35.79
CA ALA A 81 -15.72 1.48 -34.37
C ALA A 81 -14.79 2.37 -33.54
N GLU A 82 -13.73 2.92 -34.15
CA GLU A 82 -12.69 3.70 -33.49
C GLU A 82 -13.25 4.91 -32.74
N LYS A 83 -14.26 5.59 -33.30
CA LYS A 83 -14.95 6.72 -32.65
C LYS A 83 -15.50 6.41 -31.25
N TYR A 84 -15.86 5.15 -30.97
CA TYR A 84 -16.34 4.75 -29.64
C TYR A 84 -15.19 4.53 -28.66
N ARG A 85 -14.03 4.09 -29.15
CA ARG A 85 -12.80 3.96 -28.37
C ARG A 85 -12.28 5.34 -27.98
N ASP A 86 -12.22 6.27 -28.92
CA ASP A 86 -11.78 7.65 -28.65
C ASP A 86 -12.69 8.33 -27.62
N ASN A 87 -14.01 8.22 -27.81
CA ASN A 87 -14.98 8.76 -26.86
C ASN A 87 -14.83 8.13 -25.47
N TYR A 88 -14.64 6.81 -25.40
CA TYR A 88 -14.42 6.12 -24.11
C TYR A 88 -13.18 6.64 -23.38
N ILE A 89 -12.05 6.78 -24.09
CA ILE A 89 -10.79 7.28 -23.55
C ILE A 89 -10.96 8.71 -23.03
N GLU A 90 -11.59 9.57 -23.83
CA GLU A 90 -11.81 10.97 -23.47
C GLU A 90 -12.70 11.11 -22.22
N LEU A 91 -13.81 10.37 -22.14
CA LEU A 91 -14.69 10.39 -20.97
C LEU A 91 -13.98 9.86 -19.72
N CYS A 92 -13.20 8.77 -19.84
CA CYS A 92 -12.43 8.25 -18.71
C CYS A 92 -11.40 9.26 -18.20
N SER A 93 -10.69 9.92 -19.12
CA SER A 93 -9.74 10.98 -18.82
C SER A 93 -10.41 12.18 -18.14
N GLN A 94 -11.57 12.62 -18.62
CA GLN A 94 -12.34 13.70 -17.99
C GLN A 94 -12.77 13.33 -16.56
N ILE A 95 -13.29 12.11 -16.34
CA ILE A 95 -13.67 11.64 -15.01
C ILE A 95 -12.45 11.61 -14.07
N GLU A 96 -11.31 11.11 -14.53
CA GLU A 96 -10.07 11.05 -13.73
C GLU A 96 -9.57 12.45 -13.38
N ARG A 97 -9.58 13.39 -14.34
CA ARG A 97 -9.25 14.79 -14.08
C ARG A 97 -10.15 15.40 -13.02
N MET A 98 -11.46 15.10 -13.02
CA MET A 98 -12.38 15.61 -12.02
C MET A 98 -12.14 15.02 -10.62
N CYS A 99 -11.80 13.73 -10.53
CA CYS A 99 -11.36 13.11 -9.27
C CYS A 99 -10.06 13.72 -8.73
N LEU A 100 -9.15 14.14 -9.61
CA LEU A 100 -7.87 14.80 -9.26
C LEU A 100 -8.05 16.30 -8.94
N LYS A 101 -9.04 16.96 -9.53
CA LYS A 101 -9.33 18.38 -9.28
C LYS A 101 -10.00 18.59 -7.93
N ASP A 102 -10.83 17.64 -7.48
CA ASP A 102 -11.39 17.65 -6.12
C ASP A 102 -10.33 17.36 -5.04
N SER A 103 -9.15 16.84 -5.42
CA SER A 103 -7.96 16.85 -4.55
C SER A 103 -7.22 18.20 -4.57
N SER A 104 -7.35 19.00 -5.63
CA SER A 104 -6.60 20.26 -5.77
C SER A 104 -7.35 21.52 -5.28
N THR A 105 -8.67 21.47 -5.03
CA THR A 105 -9.44 22.60 -4.48
C THR A 105 -10.30 22.28 -3.25
N LYS A 106 -10.15 21.09 -2.67
CA LYS A 106 -10.48 20.86 -1.27
C LYS A 106 -9.19 20.60 -0.52
N ASP A 107 -8.66 21.68 0.04
CA ASP A 107 -7.90 21.67 1.28
C ASP A 107 -7.19 20.34 1.58
N PHE A 108 -5.95 20.21 1.07
CA PHE A 108 -5.02 19.17 1.48
C PHE A 108 -4.69 19.22 2.99
N SER A 109 -5.41 20.00 3.82
CA SER A 109 -5.32 19.94 5.27
C SER A 109 -6.22 18.88 5.95
N GLU A 110 -7.33 18.39 5.36
CA GLU A 110 -8.23 17.51 6.14
C GLU A 110 -9.00 16.45 5.33
N LYS A 111 -8.41 15.25 5.17
CA LYS A 111 -9.04 13.94 5.47
C LYS A 111 -8.17 12.73 5.05
N ARG A 112 -6.95 12.69 5.60
CA ARG A 112 -6.61 11.60 6.54
C ARG A 112 -6.26 12.19 7.91
N LYS A 113 -7.12 13.08 8.44
CA LYS A 113 -7.35 13.11 9.88
C LYS A 113 -8.11 11.85 10.25
N PHE A 114 -7.43 10.71 10.19
CA PHE A 114 -7.68 9.82 11.29
C PHE A 114 -7.23 10.60 12.53
N LYS A 115 -8.17 10.99 13.40
CA LYS A 115 -7.88 10.92 14.83
C LYS A 115 -7.69 9.43 15.12
N LEU A 116 -6.58 8.86 14.64
CA LEU A 116 -5.94 7.78 15.35
C LEU A 116 -5.83 8.32 16.79
N PRO A 117 -6.08 7.50 17.83
CA PRO A 117 -5.40 7.78 19.10
C PRO A 117 -3.98 8.19 18.74
N LYS A 118 -3.39 9.23 19.32
CA LYS A 118 -1.94 9.50 19.14
C LYS A 118 -1.25 8.16 19.39
N ILE A 119 -0.94 7.42 18.33
CA ILE A 119 -0.13 6.23 18.43
C ILE A 119 1.20 6.91 18.59
N GLU A 120 1.57 7.12 19.86
CA GLU A 120 2.93 7.47 20.20
C GLU A 120 3.78 6.42 19.50
N LEU A 121 4.41 6.82 18.39
CA LEU A 121 5.41 6.00 17.74
C LEU A 121 6.35 5.60 18.86
N LYS A 122 6.44 4.30 19.13
CA LYS A 122 7.31 3.83 20.21
C LYS A 122 8.69 4.36 19.94
N LYS A 123 9.18 5.18 20.86
CA LYS A 123 10.47 5.82 20.68
C LYS A 123 11.55 4.76 20.73
N PHE A 124 12.45 4.82 19.77
CA PHE A 124 13.59 3.93 19.66
C PHE A 124 14.85 4.62 20.17
N ASP A 125 15.46 4.05 21.19
CA ASP A 125 16.69 4.54 21.82
C ASP A 125 17.97 3.89 21.25
N GLY A 126 17.81 2.89 20.39
CA GLY A 126 18.91 2.08 19.89
C GLY A 126 19.19 0.81 20.70
N ASP A 127 18.28 0.39 21.59
CA ASP A 127 18.34 -0.96 22.16
C ASP A 127 17.85 -2.00 21.14
N VAL A 128 18.74 -2.89 20.74
CA VAL A 128 18.47 -3.99 19.79
C VAL A 128 17.27 -4.83 20.22
N LYS A 129 17.02 -5.03 21.53
CA LYS A 129 15.85 -5.78 22.03
C LYS A 129 14.53 -5.13 21.62
N ASN A 130 14.50 -3.80 21.53
CA ASN A 130 13.32 -3.03 21.17
C ASN A 130 13.19 -2.80 19.66
N TYR A 131 14.24 -3.11 18.88
CA TYR A 131 14.29 -2.84 17.45
C TYR A 131 13.17 -3.54 16.68
N LEU A 132 12.92 -4.83 16.91
CA LEU A 132 11.86 -5.56 16.20
C LEU A 132 10.47 -4.94 16.44
N THR A 133 10.22 -4.52 17.69
CA THR A 133 8.96 -3.87 18.06
C THR A 133 8.84 -2.52 17.35
N PHE A 134 9.89 -1.71 17.37
CA PHE A 134 9.96 -0.43 16.65
C PHE A 134 9.73 -0.63 15.14
N TRP A 135 10.49 -1.53 14.51
CA TRP A 135 10.44 -1.75 13.07
C TRP A 135 9.06 -2.25 12.62
N SER A 136 8.41 -3.13 13.39
CA SER A 136 7.05 -3.60 13.06
C SER A 136 6.01 -2.48 12.94
N GLN A 137 6.18 -1.40 13.71
CA GLN A 137 5.32 -0.23 13.68
C GLN A 137 5.75 0.74 12.59
N PHE A 138 7.05 1.04 12.52
CA PHE A 138 7.61 2.02 11.60
C PHE A 138 7.57 1.54 10.13
N ARG A 139 7.61 0.23 9.89
CA ARG A 139 7.52 -0.40 8.56
C ARG A 139 6.30 0.07 7.78
N LYS A 140 5.16 0.27 8.45
CA LYS A 140 3.92 0.77 7.81
C LYS A 140 4.10 2.16 7.21
N ILE A 141 4.88 3.02 7.86
CA ILE A 141 5.21 4.36 7.35
C ILE A 141 6.24 4.25 6.23
N HIS A 142 7.24 3.38 6.39
CA HIS A 142 8.28 3.17 5.39
C HIS A 142 7.73 2.67 4.05
N GLU A 143 6.83 1.68 4.07
CA GLU A 143 6.23 1.04 2.88
C GLU A 143 5.09 1.85 2.24
N ASP A 144 4.54 2.86 2.93
CA ASP A 144 3.48 3.70 2.37
C ASP A 144 4.03 4.62 1.27
N SER A 145 3.67 4.34 0.01
CA SER A 145 4.10 5.14 -1.15
C SER A 145 3.40 6.50 -1.24
N SER A 146 2.35 6.75 -0.45
CA SER A 146 1.65 8.04 -0.41
C SER A 146 2.33 9.07 0.49
N ILE A 147 3.30 8.66 1.30
CA ILE A 147 4.07 9.55 2.18
C ILE A 147 5.39 9.91 1.47
N PRO A 148 5.67 11.21 1.23
CA PRO A 148 6.95 11.66 0.70
C PRO A 148 8.12 11.26 1.61
N ASN A 149 9.31 11.06 1.04
CA ASN A 149 10.51 10.71 1.80
C ASN A 149 10.90 11.78 2.84
N GLU A 150 10.61 13.05 2.57
CA GLU A 150 10.82 14.15 3.52
C GLU A 150 9.99 13.96 4.79
N ASP A 151 8.68 13.71 4.63
CA ASP A 151 7.78 13.43 5.75
C ASP A 151 8.16 12.14 6.49
N LYS A 152 8.56 11.10 5.76
CA LYS A 152 9.08 9.86 6.37
C LYS A 152 10.31 10.11 7.24
N PHE A 153 11.19 11.03 6.83
CA PHE A 153 12.34 11.41 7.63
C PHE A 153 11.91 12.17 8.90
N GLN A 154 10.98 13.12 8.79
CA GLN A 154 10.44 13.80 9.96
C GLN A 154 9.81 12.82 10.96
N TYR A 155 9.06 11.83 10.47
CA TYR A 155 8.54 10.74 11.31
C TYR A 155 9.67 9.91 11.95
N LEU A 156 10.74 9.61 11.21
CA LEU A 156 11.89 8.87 11.74
C LEU A 156 12.58 9.62 12.89
N LEU A 157 12.78 10.93 12.74
CA LEU A 157 13.36 11.79 13.78
C LEU A 157 12.49 11.86 15.04
N GLN A 158 11.17 11.90 14.87
CA GLN A 158 10.23 11.87 16.00
C GLN A 158 10.18 10.50 16.69
N ALA A 159 10.45 9.43 15.94
CA ALA A 159 10.41 8.06 16.42
C ALA A 159 11.72 7.62 17.11
N VAL A 160 12.78 8.42 17.08
CA VAL A 160 14.01 8.16 17.85
C VAL A 160 14.03 8.96 19.15
N VAL A 161 14.61 8.39 20.21
CA VAL A 161 14.83 9.09 21.48
C VAL A 161 15.97 10.10 21.29
N PRO A 162 15.81 11.39 21.62
CA PRO A 162 16.89 12.37 21.53
C PRO A 162 18.12 11.95 22.34
N LYS A 163 19.32 12.26 21.86
CA LYS A 163 20.62 11.92 22.49
C LYS A 163 20.88 10.41 22.64
N SER A 164 20.10 9.56 21.99
CA SER A 164 20.24 8.10 22.03
C SER A 164 21.18 7.56 20.94
N LYS A 165 21.46 6.25 20.95
CA LYS A 165 22.28 5.61 19.91
C LYS A 165 21.58 5.65 18.55
N ALA A 166 20.27 5.43 18.53
CA ALA A 166 19.47 5.53 17.32
C ALA A 166 19.47 6.96 16.76
N ALA A 167 19.31 7.97 17.62
CA ALA A 167 19.34 9.36 17.20
C ALA A 167 20.67 9.75 16.55
N ARG A 168 21.81 9.32 17.11
CA ARG A 168 23.13 9.57 16.50
C ARG A 168 23.26 9.03 15.07
N VAL A 169 22.64 7.89 14.77
CA VAL A 169 22.65 7.32 13.42
C VAL A 169 21.74 8.12 12.49
N VAL A 170 20.52 8.44 12.92
CA VAL A 170 19.55 9.17 12.08
C VAL A 170 19.97 10.62 11.85
N GLU A 171 20.44 11.31 12.88
CA GLU A 171 20.89 12.71 12.85
C GLU A 171 22.25 12.89 12.15
N SER A 172 22.95 11.81 11.80
CA SER A 172 24.17 11.89 10.97
C SER A 172 23.90 12.29 9.52
N PHE A 173 22.62 12.27 9.12
CA PHE A 173 22.15 12.66 7.81
C PHE A 173 21.32 13.94 7.89
N PRO A 174 21.50 14.88 6.95
CA PRO A 174 20.59 16.03 6.82
C PRO A 174 19.16 15.56 6.54
N ALA A 175 18.18 16.12 7.28
CA ALA A 175 16.75 15.78 7.18
C ALA A 175 16.14 16.24 5.84
N THR A 176 16.43 15.49 4.78
CA THR A 176 16.11 15.79 3.39
C THR A 176 15.61 14.54 2.68
N ALA A 177 14.74 14.69 1.69
CA ALA A 177 14.11 13.58 0.98
C ALA A 177 15.12 12.55 0.42
N ASP A 178 16.24 13.03 -0.15
CA ASP A 178 17.27 12.19 -0.78
C ASP A 178 18.08 11.36 0.23
N ASN A 179 18.12 11.82 1.49
CA ASN A 179 18.92 11.18 2.54
C ASN A 179 18.09 10.25 3.43
N TYR A 180 16.75 10.29 3.36
CA TYR A 180 15.90 9.34 4.09
C TYR A 180 16.25 7.87 3.80
N PRO A 181 16.39 7.43 2.53
CA PRO A 181 16.75 6.03 2.23
C PRO A 181 18.09 5.62 2.84
N LYS A 182 19.05 6.55 2.94
CA LYS A 182 20.37 6.31 3.54
C LYS A 182 20.26 6.17 5.05
N ALA A 183 19.55 7.10 5.69
CA ALA A 183 19.35 7.11 7.14
C ALA A 183 18.63 5.85 7.64
N ILE A 184 17.56 5.43 6.95
CA ILE A 184 16.80 4.24 7.34
C ILE A 184 17.60 2.95 7.12
N SER A 185 18.38 2.87 6.02
CA SER A 185 19.23 1.72 5.75
C SER A 185 20.32 1.57 6.80
N GLN A 186 20.98 2.67 7.19
CA GLN A 186 21.97 2.66 8.27
C GLN A 186 21.35 2.26 9.61
N LEU A 187 20.14 2.74 9.92
CA LEU A 187 19.44 2.33 11.13
C LEU A 187 19.16 0.81 11.15
N GLN A 188 18.74 0.24 10.01
CA GLN A 188 18.52 -1.20 9.87
C GLN A 188 19.82 -2.01 9.98
N GLU A 189 20.91 -1.53 9.41
CA GLU A 189 22.22 -2.21 9.47
C GLU A 189 22.78 -2.24 10.90
N HIS A 190 22.63 -1.13 11.62
CA HIS A 190 23.14 -0.99 12.98
C HIS A 190 22.33 -1.78 14.01
N PHE A 191 21.01 -1.85 13.86
CA PHE A 191 20.12 -2.40 14.90
C PHE A 191 19.27 -3.60 14.46
N GLY A 192 19.14 -3.85 13.16
CA GLY A 192 18.31 -4.92 12.57
C GLY A 192 19.03 -6.22 12.28
N ARG A 193 20.28 -6.37 12.69
CA ARG A 193 21.02 -7.64 12.58
C ARG A 193 20.47 -8.68 13.56
N ASN A 194 19.72 -9.65 13.02
CA ASN A 194 19.19 -10.79 13.75
C ASN A 194 20.28 -11.60 14.49
N ASP A 195 21.53 -11.59 13.99
CA ASP A 195 22.66 -12.32 14.58
C ASP A 195 23.03 -11.79 15.98
N LEU A 196 22.86 -10.49 16.22
CA LEU A 196 23.09 -9.84 17.52
C LEU A 196 21.99 -10.19 18.53
N LEU A 197 20.74 -10.32 18.08
CA LEU A 197 19.63 -10.77 18.94
C LEU A 197 19.87 -12.20 19.43
N VAL A 198 20.26 -13.11 18.53
CA VAL A 198 20.60 -14.50 18.90
C VAL A 198 21.73 -14.51 19.93
N GLN A 199 22.79 -13.74 19.72
CA GLN A 199 23.92 -13.67 20.66
C GLN A 199 23.51 -13.10 22.03
N ILE A 200 22.64 -12.09 22.07
CA ILE A 200 22.11 -11.52 23.32
C ILE A 200 21.24 -12.54 24.05
N TYR A 201 20.33 -13.22 23.36
CA TYR A 201 19.47 -14.25 23.98
C TYR A 201 20.29 -15.41 24.52
N VAL A 202 21.29 -15.88 23.78
CA VAL A 202 22.23 -16.91 24.25
C VAL A 202 22.99 -16.45 25.50
N ARG A 203 23.48 -15.20 25.52
CA ARG A 203 24.17 -14.64 26.69
C ARG A 203 23.26 -14.50 27.92
N ASP A 204 22.02 -14.06 27.72
CA ASP A 204 21.04 -13.90 28.79
C ASP A 204 20.62 -15.26 29.38
N LEU A 205 20.42 -16.28 28.53
CA LEU A 205 20.21 -17.67 28.95
C LEU A 205 21.39 -18.20 29.75
N LEU A 206 22.62 -18.05 29.26
CA LEU A 206 23.83 -18.48 29.97
C LEU A 206 24.00 -17.77 31.32
N SER A 207 23.73 -16.46 31.38
CA SER A 207 23.76 -15.68 32.61
C SER A 207 22.73 -16.16 33.62
N MET A 208 21.51 -16.49 33.19
CA MET A 208 20.47 -17.04 34.05
C MET A 208 20.85 -18.41 34.62
N VAL A 209 21.40 -19.30 33.78
CA VAL A 209 21.90 -20.61 34.20
C VAL A 209 23.05 -20.47 35.21
N MET A 210 24.00 -19.56 34.97
CA MET A 210 25.12 -19.32 35.89
C MET A 210 24.65 -18.74 37.24
N LYS A 211 23.68 -17.82 37.24
CA LYS A 211 23.10 -17.28 38.49
C LYS A 211 22.38 -18.36 39.29
N ASN A 212 21.66 -19.27 38.63
CA ASN A 212 21.01 -20.41 39.29
C ASN A 212 22.03 -21.44 39.83
N ALA A 213 23.16 -21.64 39.14
CA ALA A 213 24.24 -22.50 39.61
C ALA A 213 25.00 -21.90 40.81
N ALA A 214 25.12 -20.57 40.89
CA ALA A 214 25.75 -19.88 42.00
C ALA A 214 24.87 -19.85 43.26
N THR A 215 23.55 -19.64 43.13
CA THR A 215 22.61 -19.66 44.27
C THR A 215 22.37 -21.06 44.85
N GLY A 216 22.56 -22.12 44.05
CA GLY A 216 22.54 -23.50 44.54
C GLY A 216 23.75 -23.91 45.39
N ARG A 217 24.86 -23.15 45.37
CA ARG A 217 26.12 -23.47 46.07
C ARG A 217 26.28 -22.82 47.45
N SER A 218 25.38 -21.92 47.86
CA SER A 218 25.49 -21.19 49.14
C SER A 218 24.72 -21.81 50.32
N LYS A 219 24.23 -23.06 50.23
CA LYS A 219 23.52 -23.75 51.32
C LYS A 219 24.21 -25.05 51.76
N THR A 220 25.53 -25.03 51.92
CA THR A 220 26.24 -26.07 52.67
C THR A 220 27.24 -25.45 53.64
N ASP A 221 26.75 -24.65 54.59
CA ASP A 221 27.44 -24.52 55.87
C ASP A 221 26.74 -25.48 56.85
N LEU A 222 27.35 -26.65 57.05
CA LEU A 222 26.99 -27.55 58.14
C LEU A 222 27.37 -26.86 59.46
N PRO A 223 26.42 -26.65 60.40
CA PRO A 223 26.78 -26.27 61.75
C PRO A 223 27.20 -27.52 62.54
N ALA A 224 28.34 -27.39 63.20
CA ALA A 224 28.74 -28.24 64.32
C ALA A 224 27.77 -28.07 65.48
N SER A 225 27.22 -29.17 66.02
CA SER A 225 26.83 -29.38 67.42
C SER A 225 26.24 -30.79 67.49
N GLY A 226 26.74 -31.72 68.29
CA GLY A 226 26.77 -31.62 69.73
C GLY A 226 25.65 -32.49 70.30
N GLU A 227 25.81 -33.81 70.24
CA GLU A 227 24.93 -34.73 70.97
C GLU A 227 25.51 -34.94 72.37
N SER A 228 24.88 -34.27 73.33
CA SER A 228 24.98 -34.59 74.74
C SER A 228 23.76 -35.39 75.18
N ARG A 229 24.02 -36.26 76.18
CA ARG A 229 23.11 -36.95 77.13
C ARG A 229 22.70 -38.35 76.66
N ILE A 230 22.76 -39.38 77.51
CA ILE A 230 22.00 -39.50 78.76
C ILE A 230 22.76 -40.35 79.82
N ARG A 231 22.75 -39.87 81.08
CA ARG A 231 22.89 -40.68 82.30
C ARG A 231 21.56 -41.40 82.57
N VAL A 232 21.56 -42.71 82.75
CA VAL A 232 21.14 -43.43 83.98
C VAL A 232 21.89 -44.76 83.99
#